data_AF-A0A8T1EN95-F1
#
_entry.id   AF-A0A8T1EN95-F1
#
_cell.length_a   1.000
_cell.length_b   1.000
_cell.length_c   1.000
_cell.angle_alpha   90.00
_cell.angle_beta   90.00
_cell.angle_gamma   90.00
#
_symmetry.space_group_name_H-M   'P 1'
#
loop_
_entity.id
_entity.type
_entity.pdbx_description
1 polymer ?
#
loop_
_entity_poly.entity_id
_entity_poly.type
_entity_poly.pdbx_seq_one_letter_code
_entity_poly.pdbx_strand_id
1 'polypeptide(L)'
;MRQKIGRIDWKELALVECEGGSRTECVAVMESWAANPSKMDYWIPSTSLCETIDAVAKWTLPDNQVRFCFLQLTKATTHKCNADILWELAQPFVKKQYEVCYIVLIPDEDKILKFRLSPVQITKPEVLDHIRLYVAHLEVLEQKDLDTVVREQYK
;
A
#
# COMPACT_ATOMS: atom_id res chain seq x y z
N MET A 1 -20.32 15.15 0.53
CA MET A 1 -18.96 15.65 0.79
C MET A 1 -18.00 14.46 0.73
N ARG A 2 -17.09 14.40 -0.24
CA ARG A 2 -16.05 13.36 -0.30
C ARG A 2 -14.91 13.82 0.60
N GLN A 3 -14.72 13.18 1.76
CA GLN A 3 -13.53 13.41 2.57
C GLN A 3 -12.33 12.86 1.77
N LYS A 4 -11.38 13.74 1.40
CA LYS A 4 -10.08 13.32 0.88
C LYS A 4 -9.32 12.64 2.02
N ILE A 5 -9.23 11.31 1.99
CA ILE A 5 -8.48 10.52 2.97
C ILE A 5 -7.00 10.58 2.57
N GLY A 6 -6.37 11.72 2.84
CA GLY A 6 -4.94 11.98 2.66
C GLY A 6 -4.39 11.95 1.23
N ARG A 7 -3.12 12.31 1.11
CA ARG A 7 -2.34 12.42 -0.13
C ARG A 7 -0.99 11.75 0.14
N ILE A 8 -0.59 10.82 -0.71
CA ILE A 8 0.76 10.26 -0.70
C ILE A 8 1.58 11.13 -1.66
N ASP A 9 2.39 12.04 -1.13
CA ASP A 9 3.31 12.83 -1.95
C ASP A 9 4.59 12.02 -2.18
N TRP A 10 4.77 11.55 -3.41
CA TRP A 10 5.92 10.74 -3.80
C TRP A 10 7.21 11.55 -3.93
N LYS A 11 7.12 12.89 -3.98
CA LYS A 11 8.31 13.76 -4.14
C LYS A 11 9.13 13.92 -2.86
N GLU A 12 8.57 13.57 -1.72
CA GLU A 12 9.27 13.61 -0.42
C GLU A 12 9.75 12.23 0.06
N LEU A 13 9.50 11.15 -0.69
CA LEU A 13 10.01 9.81 -0.38
C LEU A 13 11.51 9.74 -0.68
N ALA A 14 12.33 10.06 0.31
CA ALA A 14 13.77 10.21 0.16
C ALA A 14 14.55 8.88 0.14
N LEU A 15 13.92 7.74 0.44
CA LEU A 15 14.58 6.44 0.41
C LEU A 15 13.68 5.36 -0.22
N VAL A 16 14.04 4.95 -1.44
CA VAL A 16 13.46 3.79 -2.15
C VAL A 16 14.49 2.67 -2.09
N GLU A 17 14.19 1.60 -1.36
CA GLU A 17 15.00 0.37 -1.36
C GLU A 17 14.34 -0.67 -2.29
N CYS A 18 15.10 -1.18 -3.27
CA CYS A 18 14.70 -2.29 -4.12
C CYS A 18 15.45 -3.56 -3.67
N GLU A 19 14.81 -4.39 -2.85
CA GLU A 19 15.42 -5.59 -2.25
C GLU A 19 14.44 -6.79 -2.31
N GLY A 20 14.92 -8.01 -2.05
CA GLY A 20 14.08 -9.21 -1.97
C GLY A 20 13.85 -9.91 -3.30
N GLY A 21 14.80 -10.74 -3.72
CA GLY A 21 14.73 -11.61 -4.89
C GLY A 21 13.99 -12.92 -4.62
N SER A 22 13.83 -13.29 -3.34
CA SER A 22 13.03 -14.42 -2.87
C SER A 22 12.01 -14.05 -1.78
N ARG A 23 11.01 -14.92 -1.58
CA ARG A 23 9.97 -14.75 -0.55
C ARG A 23 10.55 -14.54 0.86
N THR A 24 11.58 -15.31 1.21
CA THR A 24 12.27 -15.20 2.50
C THR A 24 12.99 -13.87 2.66
N GLU A 25 13.60 -13.35 1.59
CA GLU A 25 14.26 -12.04 1.63
C GLU A 25 13.25 -10.91 1.78
N CYS A 26 12.09 -10.97 1.10
CA CYS A 26 11.02 -10.00 1.31
C CYS A 26 10.56 -9.97 2.77
N VAL A 27 10.36 -11.13 3.40
CA VAL A 27 10.00 -11.22 4.83
C VAL A 27 11.09 -10.60 5.71
N ALA A 28 12.36 -10.90 5.45
CA ALA A 28 13.48 -10.33 6.22
C ALA A 28 13.53 -8.79 6.11
N VAL A 29 13.21 -8.22 4.94
CA VAL A 29 13.07 -6.77 4.77
C VAL A 29 11.92 -6.23 5.61
N MET A 30 10.75 -6.88 5.59
CA MET A 30 9.60 -6.48 6.41
C MET A 30 9.90 -6.56 7.91
N GLU A 31 10.61 -7.59 8.37
CA GLU A 31 11.05 -7.72 9.77
C GLU A 31 12.03 -6.62 10.16
N SER A 32 13.01 -6.33 9.31
CA SER A 32 13.97 -5.25 9.50
C SER A 32 13.27 -3.89 9.57
N TRP A 33 12.31 -3.65 8.67
CA TRP A 33 11.56 -2.39 8.63
C TRP A 33 10.60 -2.25 9.81
N ALA A 34 9.90 -3.31 10.21
CA ALA A 34 9.06 -3.30 11.40
C ALA A 34 9.88 -3.06 12.68
N ALA A 35 11.14 -3.50 12.74
CA ALA A 35 12.05 -3.21 13.84
C ALA A 35 12.54 -1.75 13.85
N ASN A 36 12.67 -1.12 12.68
CA ASN A 36 13.07 0.27 12.52
C ASN A 36 12.21 0.98 11.45
N PRO A 37 11.04 1.53 11.84
CA PRO A 37 10.12 2.19 10.90
C PRO A 37 10.71 3.39 10.15
N SER A 38 11.75 4.00 10.71
CA SER A 38 12.47 5.11 10.10
C SER A 38 13.50 4.66 9.05
N LYS A 39 13.70 3.33 8.88
CA LYS A 39 14.66 2.80 7.91
C LYS A 39 14.36 3.28 6.49
N MET A 40 13.10 3.21 6.09
CA MET A 40 12.65 3.61 4.75
C MET A 40 11.22 4.16 4.81
N ASP A 41 10.82 4.85 3.74
CA ASP A 41 9.44 5.32 3.55
C ASP A 41 8.69 4.48 2.51
N TYR A 42 9.41 3.82 1.62
CA TYR A 42 8.84 3.04 0.53
C TYR A 42 9.75 1.87 0.18
N TRP A 43 9.14 0.75 -0.19
CA TRP A 43 9.83 -0.46 -0.62
C TRP A 43 9.14 -1.07 -1.84
N ILE A 44 9.95 -1.52 -2.79
CA ILE A 44 9.50 -2.27 -3.97
C ILE A 44 10.24 -3.61 -3.99
N PRO A 45 9.55 -4.75 -4.11
CA PRO A 45 10.22 -6.02 -4.28
C PRO A 45 11.04 -6.03 -5.58
N SER A 46 12.29 -6.53 -5.49
CA SER A 46 13.19 -6.62 -6.66
C SER A 46 12.71 -7.59 -7.75
N THR A 47 11.73 -8.43 -7.44
CA THR A 47 11.13 -9.42 -8.33
C THR A 47 9.61 -9.33 -8.27
N SER A 48 8.93 -9.77 -9.33
CA SER A 48 7.47 -9.94 -9.40
C SER A 48 6.98 -11.11 -8.51
N LEU A 49 7.52 -11.24 -7.29
CA LEU A 49 7.29 -12.36 -6.37
C LEU A 49 5.83 -12.52 -5.94
N CYS A 50 4.98 -11.53 -6.22
CA CYS A 50 3.59 -11.60 -5.86
C CYS A 50 2.71 -10.89 -6.88
N GLU A 51 1.79 -11.62 -7.51
CA GLU A 51 0.65 -10.99 -8.20
C GLU A 51 -0.15 -10.05 -7.27
N THR A 52 0.05 -10.19 -5.94
CA THR A 52 -0.70 -9.50 -4.89
C THR A 52 -0.06 -8.21 -4.38
N ILE A 53 1.26 -8.02 -4.47
CA ILE A 53 1.94 -6.85 -3.84
C ILE A 53 2.99 -6.30 -4.80
N ASP A 54 2.77 -5.07 -5.26
CA ASP A 54 3.70 -4.33 -6.12
C ASP A 54 4.61 -3.40 -5.31
N ALA A 55 4.18 -2.97 -4.13
CA ALA A 55 4.98 -2.13 -3.24
C ALA A 55 4.45 -2.12 -1.80
N VAL A 56 5.26 -1.59 -0.88
CA VAL A 56 4.85 -1.28 0.49
C VAL A 56 5.25 0.16 0.79
N ALA A 57 4.30 0.96 1.26
CA ALA A 57 4.49 2.36 1.61
C ALA A 57 4.25 2.59 3.11
N LYS A 58 5.10 3.38 3.74
CA LYS A 58 4.82 3.95 5.06
C LYS A 58 3.99 5.20 4.87
N TRP A 59 2.87 5.27 5.57
CA TRP A 59 1.97 6.41 5.57
C TRP A 59 1.81 6.92 7.00
N THR A 60 2.28 8.15 7.22
CA THR A 60 2.04 8.89 8.47
C THR A 60 0.72 9.66 8.36
N LEU A 61 -0.23 9.31 9.21
CA LEU A 61 -1.51 10.01 9.32
C LEU A 61 -1.34 11.36 10.06
N PRO A 62 -2.30 12.31 9.94
CA PRO A 62 -2.20 13.63 10.57
C PRO A 62 -2.03 13.63 12.10
N ASP A 63 -2.37 12.53 12.76
CA ASP A 63 -2.19 12.31 14.20
C ASP A 63 -0.86 11.64 14.55
N ASN A 64 0.10 11.63 13.62
CA ASN A 64 1.39 10.94 13.69
C ASN A 64 1.29 9.41 13.83
N GLN A 65 0.13 8.80 13.57
CA GLN A 65 0.05 7.35 13.49
C GLN A 65 0.71 6.84 12.22
N VAL A 66 1.59 5.85 12.38
CA VAL A 66 2.27 5.19 11.27
C VAL A 66 1.45 3.98 10.82
N ARG A 67 1.12 3.95 9.54
CA ARG A 67 0.46 2.83 8.88
C ARG A 67 1.31 2.31 7.72
N PHE A 68 1.43 1.00 7.61
CA PHE A 68 2.08 0.36 6.47
C PHE A 68 1.03 -0.10 5.45
N CYS A 69 1.19 0.34 4.21
CA CYS A 69 0.23 0.17 3.13
C CYS A 69 0.82 -0.76 2.07
N PHE A 70 0.29 -1.97 1.97
CA PHE A 70 0.61 -2.93 0.92
C PHE A 70 -0.17 -2.53 -0.32
N LEU A 71 0.55 -2.14 -1.36
CA LEU A 71 -0.03 -1.61 -2.59
C LEU A 71 -0.03 -2.67 -3.67
N GLN A 72 -1.11 -2.70 -4.42
CA GLN A 72 -1.18 -3.43 -5.67
C GLN A 72 -1.76 -2.57 -6.77
N LEU A 73 -1.08 -2.50 -7.91
CA LEU A 73 -1.51 -1.80 -9.10
C LEU A 73 -2.14 -2.80 -10.09
N THR A 74 -3.38 -2.56 -10.50
CA THR A 74 -4.04 -3.42 -11.49
C THR A 74 -4.96 -2.67 -12.43
N LYS A 75 -5.01 -3.12 -13.67
CA LYS A 75 -6.00 -2.70 -14.67
C LYS A 75 -7.17 -3.68 -14.80
N ALA A 76 -7.12 -4.81 -14.09
CA ALA A 76 -8.14 -5.84 -14.11
C ALA A 76 -9.33 -5.46 -13.22
N THR A 77 -10.53 -5.87 -13.62
CA THR A 77 -11.76 -5.69 -12.81
C THR A 77 -11.94 -6.77 -11.75
N THR A 78 -11.13 -7.82 -11.80
CA THR A 78 -11.13 -8.92 -10.83
C THR A 78 -9.70 -9.26 -10.45
N HIS A 79 -9.43 -9.49 -9.16
CA HIS A 79 -8.08 -9.84 -8.73
C HIS A 79 -8.03 -10.91 -7.63
N LYS A 80 -6.99 -11.74 -7.68
CA LYS A 80 -6.71 -12.79 -6.71
C LYS A 80 -5.69 -12.33 -5.67
N CYS A 81 -6.17 -11.77 -4.58
CA CYS A 81 -5.33 -11.49 -3.42
C CYS A 81 -4.93 -12.82 -2.75
N ASN A 82 -3.64 -13.15 -2.74
CA ASN A 82 -3.13 -14.28 -1.98
C ASN A 82 -2.98 -13.89 -0.50
N ALA A 83 -3.97 -14.28 0.30
CA ALA A 83 -4.03 -13.97 1.73
C ALA A 83 -2.84 -14.51 2.54
N ASP A 84 -2.23 -15.62 2.12
CA ASP A 84 -1.07 -16.19 2.81
C ASP A 84 0.17 -15.33 2.59
N ILE A 85 0.38 -14.82 1.39
CA ILE A 85 1.52 -13.96 1.09
C ILE A 85 1.31 -12.58 1.73
N LEU A 86 0.09 -12.03 1.65
CA LEU A 86 -0.25 -10.78 2.32
C LEU A 86 0.00 -10.90 3.83
N TRP A 87 -0.48 -11.98 4.46
CA TRP A 87 -0.27 -12.18 5.89
C TRP A 87 1.21 -12.32 6.25
N GLU A 88 1.96 -13.15 5.54
CA GLU A 88 3.36 -13.40 5.87
C GLU A 88 4.22 -12.12 5.82
N LEU A 89 3.96 -11.25 4.84
CA LEU A 89 4.67 -9.97 4.73
C LEU A 89 4.16 -8.90 5.70
N ALA A 90 2.86 -8.93 6.04
CA ALA A 90 2.25 -7.98 6.97
C ALA A 90 2.49 -8.32 8.44
N GLN A 91 2.60 -9.62 8.76
CA GLN A 91 2.69 -10.13 10.12
C GLN A 91 3.81 -9.48 10.96
N PRO A 92 5.01 -9.18 10.42
CA PRO A 92 6.05 -8.46 11.18
C PRO A 92 5.57 -7.11 11.74
N PHE A 93 4.80 -6.35 10.98
CA PHE A 93 4.26 -5.06 11.42
C PHE A 93 3.14 -5.24 12.45
N VAL A 94 2.24 -6.20 12.21
CA VAL A 94 1.14 -6.53 13.13
C VAL A 94 1.68 -6.97 14.50
N LYS A 95 2.73 -7.82 14.52
CA LYS A 95 3.41 -8.25 15.74
C LYS A 95 4.03 -7.09 16.53
N LYS A 96 4.39 -6.00 15.84
CA LYS A 96 4.91 -4.75 16.43
C LYS A 96 3.81 -3.72 16.72
N GLN A 97 2.54 -4.09 16.56
CA GLN A 97 1.36 -3.26 16.80
C GLN A 97 1.25 -2.04 15.86
N TYR A 98 1.88 -2.09 14.69
CA TYR A 98 1.62 -1.09 13.65
C TYR A 98 0.31 -1.37 12.94
N GLU A 99 -0.36 -0.31 12.50
CA GLU A 99 -1.49 -0.46 11.61
C GLU A 99 -1.04 -0.91 10.23
N VAL A 100 -1.79 -1.84 9.64
CA VAL A 100 -1.53 -2.35 8.29
C VAL A 100 -2.79 -2.25 7.44
N CYS A 101 -2.62 -1.89 6.18
CA CYS A 101 -3.68 -1.99 5.19
C CYS A 101 -3.18 -2.50 3.85
N TYR A 102 -4.10 -3.00 3.06
CA TYR A 102 -3.88 -3.42 1.70
C TYR A 102 -4.76 -2.59 0.77
N ILE A 103 -4.15 -2.00 -0.26
CA ILE A 103 -4.79 -1.06 -1.17
C ILE A 103 -4.59 -1.54 -2.60
N VAL A 104 -5.71 -1.79 -3.28
CA VAL A 104 -5.70 -1.97 -4.73
C VAL A 104 -5.85 -0.61 -5.40
N LEU A 105 -4.83 -0.24 -6.16
CA LEU A 105 -4.75 0.95 -6.99
C LEU A 105 -5.18 0.62 -8.42
N ILE A 106 -6.19 1.32 -8.91
CA ILE A 106 -6.75 1.13 -10.25
C ILE A 106 -6.59 2.45 -11.02
N PRO A 107 -5.83 2.47 -12.14
CA PRO A 107 -5.66 3.67 -12.96
C PRO A 107 -6.89 4.11 -13.77
N ASP A 108 -7.89 3.24 -13.85
CA ASP A 108 -9.08 3.43 -14.69
C ASP A 108 -10.29 3.69 -13.79
N GLU A 109 -10.71 4.95 -13.69
CA GLU A 109 -11.78 5.41 -12.79
C GLU A 109 -13.09 4.62 -13.00
N ASP A 110 -13.44 4.34 -14.27
CA ASP A 110 -14.65 3.60 -14.65
C ASP A 110 -14.64 2.15 -14.15
N LYS A 111 -13.44 1.61 -13.86
CA LYS A 111 -13.27 0.24 -13.35
C LYS A 111 -13.31 0.14 -11.84
N ILE A 112 -13.17 1.23 -11.10
CA ILE A 112 -13.18 1.19 -9.62
C ILE A 112 -14.51 0.63 -9.11
N LEU A 113 -15.63 1.13 -9.63
CA LEU A 113 -16.97 0.68 -9.22
C LEU A 113 -17.24 -0.79 -9.61
N LYS A 114 -16.54 -1.28 -10.63
CA LYS A 114 -16.65 -2.65 -11.14
C LYS A 114 -15.66 -3.61 -10.49
N PHE A 115 -14.67 -3.11 -9.76
CA PHE A 115 -13.63 -3.94 -9.18
C PHE A 115 -14.18 -4.88 -8.11
N ARG A 116 -13.81 -6.16 -8.18
CA ARG A 116 -14.16 -7.18 -7.19
C ARG A 116 -12.93 -8.02 -6.86
N LEU A 117 -12.72 -8.29 -5.57
CA LEU A 117 -11.80 -9.36 -5.17
C LEU A 117 -12.36 -10.71 -5.62
N SER A 118 -11.49 -11.65 -6.01
CA SER A 118 -11.84 -12.99 -6.48
C SER A 118 -10.91 -14.03 -5.85
N PRO A 119 -11.38 -14.88 -4.91
CA PRO A 119 -12.75 -14.92 -4.39
C PRO A 119 -13.13 -13.63 -3.65
N VAL A 120 -14.44 -13.34 -3.59
CA VAL A 120 -15.02 -12.12 -2.99
C VAL A 120 -14.58 -11.89 -1.54
N GLN A 121 -14.11 -12.94 -0.86
CA GLN A 121 -13.75 -12.91 0.55
C GLN A 121 -12.36 -13.49 0.74
N ILE A 122 -11.45 -12.68 1.29
CA ILE A 122 -10.32 -13.21 2.06
C ILE A 122 -10.95 -13.89 3.27
N THR A 123 -10.80 -15.22 3.38
CA THR A 123 -11.42 -16.00 4.47
C THR A 123 -10.51 -16.19 5.67
N LYS A 124 -9.25 -15.76 5.59
CA LYS A 124 -8.25 -15.93 6.64
C LYS A 124 -8.51 -14.92 7.77
N PRO A 125 -8.90 -15.37 8.99
CA PRO A 125 -9.26 -14.45 10.08
C PRO A 125 -8.14 -13.50 10.47
N GLU A 126 -6.90 -14.00 10.51
CA GLU A 126 -5.70 -13.22 10.80
C GLU A 126 -5.55 -11.99 9.88
N VAL A 127 -5.98 -12.10 8.62
CA VAL A 127 -5.96 -10.96 7.69
C VAL A 127 -7.13 -10.02 7.96
N LEU A 128 -8.34 -10.55 8.17
CA LEU A 128 -9.55 -9.74 8.39
C LEU A 128 -9.48 -8.92 9.69
N ASP A 129 -8.91 -9.50 10.75
CA ASP A 129 -8.84 -8.88 12.07
C ASP A 129 -7.77 -7.79 12.15
N HIS A 130 -6.78 -7.80 11.25
CA HIS A 130 -5.58 -6.96 11.36
C HIS A 130 -5.30 -6.08 10.14
N ILE A 131 -5.85 -6.39 8.97
CA ILE A 131 -5.51 -5.72 7.71
C ILE A 131 -6.78 -5.15 7.09
N ARG A 132 -6.86 -3.82 7.04
CA ARG A 132 -7.96 -3.14 6.34
C ARG A 132 -7.76 -3.22 4.82
N LEU A 133 -8.81 -3.50 4.08
CA LEU A 133 -8.79 -3.62 2.62
C LEU A 133 -9.42 -2.38 1.97
N TYR A 134 -8.73 -1.77 1.01
CA TYR A 134 -9.20 -0.62 0.27
C TYR A 134 -9.04 -0.80 -1.24
N VAL A 135 -9.87 -0.08 -2.00
CA VAL A 135 -9.75 0.08 -3.45
C VAL A 135 -9.74 1.58 -3.73
N ALA A 136 -8.75 2.06 -4.47
CA ALA A 136 -8.56 3.47 -4.76
C ALA A 136 -8.22 3.73 -6.22
N HIS A 137 -8.57 4.93 -6.70
CA HIS A 137 -8.13 5.43 -7.99
C HIS A 137 -6.66 5.86 -7.91
N LEU A 138 -5.85 5.52 -8.90
CA LEU A 138 -4.55 6.13 -9.09
C LEU A 138 -4.68 7.37 -9.98
N GLU A 139 -4.60 8.55 -9.38
CA GLU A 139 -4.53 9.81 -10.11
C GLU A 139 -3.07 10.25 -10.23
N VAL A 140 -2.53 10.22 -11.45
CA VAL A 140 -1.18 10.74 -11.73
C VAL A 140 -1.33 12.21 -12.08
N LEU A 141 -1.05 13.09 -11.12
CA LEU A 141 -1.04 14.53 -11.36
C LEU A 141 0.20 14.92 -12.16
N GLU A 142 0.02 15.68 -13.24
CA GLU A 142 1.14 16.30 -13.93
C GLU A 142 1.75 17.42 -13.05
N GLN A 143 3.02 17.74 -13.28
CA GLN A 143 3.77 18.74 -12.49
C GLN A 143 3.02 20.09 -12.37
N LYS A 144 2.25 20.46 -13.39
CA LYS A 144 1.46 21.70 -13.43
C LYS A 144 0.22 21.66 -12.53
N ASP A 145 -0.34 20.48 -12.30
CA ASP A 145 -1.52 20.29 -11.47
C ASP A 145 -1.14 20.29 -9.98
N LEU A 146 0.07 19.83 -9.65
CA LEU A 146 0.64 19.90 -8.30
C LEU A 146 0.78 21.34 -7.80
N ASP A 147 1.26 22.26 -8.66
CA ASP A 147 1.40 23.69 -8.32
C ASP A 147 0.04 24.36 -8.08
N THR A 148 -1.01 23.85 -8.73
CA THR A 148 -2.39 24.37 -8.58
C THR A 148 -3.03 23.87 -7.28
N VAL A 149 -2.89 22.57 -6.96
CA VAL A 149 -3.40 22.00 -5.70
C VAL A 149 -2.72 22.59 -4.48
N VAL A 150 -1.41 22.86 -4.53
CA VAL A 150 -0.69 23.51 -3.42
C VAL A 150 -1.20 24.94 -3.23
N ARG A 151 -1.43 25.71 -4.30
CA ARG A 151 -1.95 27.08 -4.21
C ARG A 151 -3.36 27.17 -3.63
N GLU A 152 -4.19 26.14 -3.79
CA GLU A 152 -5.53 26.10 -3.22
C GLU A 152 -5.58 25.66 -1.75
N GLN A 153 -4.55 24.98 -1.24
CA GLN A 153 -4.47 24.61 0.18
C GLN A 153 -3.98 25.73 1.11
N TYR A 154 -3.38 26.79 0.55
CA TYR A 154 -2.89 27.97 1.28
C TYR A 154 -3.72 29.25 1.01
N LYS A 155 -4.97 29.10 0.56
CA LYS A 155 -6.00 30.14 0.58
C LYS A 155 -7.03 29.81 1.64
#